data_AF-A0A844EDE6-F1
#
_entry.id   AF-A0A844EDE6-F1
#
_cell.length_a   1.000
_cell.length_b   1.000
_cell.length_c   1.000
_cell.angle_alpha   90.00
_cell.angle_beta   90.00
_cell.angle_gamma   90.00
#
_symmetry.space_group_name_H-M   'P 1'
#
loop_
_entity.id
_entity.type
_entity.pdbx_description
1 polymer ?
#
loop_
_entity_poly.entity_id
_entity_poly.type
_entity_poly.pdbx_seq_one_letter_code
_entity_poly.pdbx_strand_id
1 'polypeptide(L)'
;NGKDVSDNPFAIYKQLVHDDPTAAKRCYFSVKPSEYAKLSARYPNIQFVKRFTPGWVKYIARAEFWVMNSRMPKWWRKNKGTTFIQTWHGTPLKKLGVDIANVEIPGSTTAQYHQEFIDEAARWDYLIAPNQYSHDIFKSAFRYHGRFLD
;
A
#
# COMPACT_ATOMS: atom_id res chain seq x y z
N ASN A 1 -6.51 -0.68 -0.42
CA ASN A 1 -7.57 -1.31 0.43
C ASN A 1 -8.41 -2.40 -0.24
N GLY A 2 -8.17 -2.74 -1.51
CA GLY A 2 -8.84 -3.87 -2.18
C GLY A 2 -10.32 -3.65 -2.51
N LYS A 3 -10.80 -2.39 -2.53
CA LYS A 3 -12.17 -2.05 -2.93
C LYS A 3 -12.30 -1.81 -4.44
N ASP A 4 -11.22 -1.44 -5.11
CA ASP A 4 -11.21 -1.11 -6.54
C ASP A 4 -9.79 -1.28 -7.12
N VAL A 5 -9.71 -1.18 -8.44
CA VAL A 5 -8.48 -1.02 -9.22
C VAL A 5 -8.38 0.44 -9.65
N SER A 6 -7.63 1.23 -8.89
CA SER A 6 -7.54 2.68 -9.09
C SER A 6 -6.24 3.24 -8.51
N ASP A 7 -6.12 4.57 -8.60
CA ASP A 7 -5.07 5.35 -7.93
C ASP A 7 -3.65 5.01 -8.43
N ASN A 8 -2.63 5.37 -7.66
CA ASN A 8 -1.23 5.18 -8.03
C ASN A 8 -0.87 3.71 -8.36
N PRO A 9 -1.33 2.68 -7.62
CA PRO A 9 -1.03 1.29 -7.96
C PRO A 9 -1.57 0.88 -9.35
N PHE A 10 -2.74 1.39 -9.76
CA PHE A 10 -3.26 1.10 -11.08
C PHE A 10 -2.50 1.85 -12.19
N ALA A 11 -2.11 3.10 -11.95
CA ALA A 11 -1.26 3.84 -12.89
C ALA A 11 0.08 3.13 -13.11
N ILE A 12 0.75 2.70 -12.04
CA ILE A 12 2.00 1.93 -12.10
C ILE A 12 1.81 0.63 -12.89
N TYR A 13 0.73 -0.12 -12.62
CA TYR A 13 0.40 -1.34 -13.36
C TYR A 13 0.22 -1.07 -14.86
N LYS A 14 -0.53 -0.02 -15.23
CA LYS A 14 -0.75 0.32 -16.64
C LYS A 14 0.55 0.64 -17.36
N GLN A 15 1.43 1.44 -16.73
CA GLN A 15 2.73 1.77 -17.31
C GLN A 15 3.60 0.52 -17.46
N LEU A 16 3.65 -0.33 -16.42
CA LEU A 16 4.42 -1.57 -16.47
C LEU A 16 3.94 -2.52 -17.58
N VAL A 17 2.62 -2.66 -17.78
CA VAL A 17 2.05 -3.51 -18.84
C VAL A 17 2.22 -2.87 -20.22
N HIS A 18 2.20 -1.55 -20.31
CA HIS A 18 2.51 -0.83 -21.55
C HIS A 18 3.95 -1.12 -22.00
N ASP A 19 4.90 -1.05 -21.06
CA ASP A 19 6.32 -1.23 -21.35
C ASP A 19 6.71 -2.71 -21.52
N ASP A 20 6.05 -3.61 -20.76
CA ASP A 20 6.19 -5.06 -20.86
C ASP A 20 4.79 -5.73 -20.79
N PRO A 21 4.17 -6.04 -21.94
CA PRO A 21 2.86 -6.71 -21.97
C PRO A 21 2.84 -8.07 -21.26
N THR A 22 3.99 -8.74 -21.12
CA THR A 22 4.07 -10.02 -20.41
C THR A 22 3.90 -9.85 -18.89
N ALA A 23 4.15 -8.64 -18.35
CA ALA A 23 3.94 -8.30 -16.96
C ALA A 23 2.50 -8.57 -16.49
N ALA A 24 1.51 -8.43 -17.38
CA ALA A 24 0.11 -8.68 -17.05
C ALA A 24 -0.14 -10.11 -16.53
N LYS A 25 0.68 -11.09 -16.93
CA LYS A 25 0.58 -12.49 -16.49
C LYS A 25 1.18 -12.75 -15.10
N ARG A 26 2.03 -11.84 -14.62
CA ARG A 26 2.77 -11.95 -13.35
C ARG A 26 2.34 -10.91 -12.29
N CYS A 27 1.47 -9.97 -12.66
CA CYS A 27 0.92 -8.97 -11.75
C CYS A 27 -0.49 -9.35 -11.29
N TYR A 28 -0.77 -9.24 -9.98
CA TYR A 28 -2.04 -9.61 -9.37
C TYR A 28 -2.60 -8.49 -8.49
N PHE A 29 -3.88 -8.15 -8.66
CA PHE A 29 -4.58 -7.22 -7.77
C PHE A 29 -5.27 -7.96 -6.63
N SER A 30 -4.91 -7.60 -5.39
CA SER A 30 -5.58 -8.09 -4.19
C SER A 30 -6.85 -7.29 -3.90
N VAL A 31 -8.00 -7.96 -4.02
CA VAL A 31 -9.33 -7.36 -3.85
C VAL A 31 -10.14 -8.06 -2.78
N LYS A 32 -11.09 -7.35 -2.16
CA LYS A 32 -12.03 -7.96 -1.22
C LYS A 32 -12.83 -9.07 -1.92
N PRO A 33 -13.12 -10.19 -1.23
CA PRO A 33 -13.95 -11.24 -1.81
C PRO A 33 -15.29 -10.76 -2.37
N SER A 34 -15.93 -9.77 -1.71
CA SER A 34 -17.19 -9.15 -2.16
C SER A 34 -17.08 -8.39 -3.48
N GLU A 35 -15.92 -7.82 -3.79
CA GLU A 35 -15.71 -7.02 -5.01
C GLU A 35 -15.20 -7.86 -6.19
N TYR A 36 -14.76 -9.10 -5.92
CA TYR A 36 -14.07 -9.94 -6.90
C TYR A 36 -14.88 -10.13 -8.18
N ALA A 37 -16.14 -10.56 -8.08
CA ALA A 37 -16.96 -10.87 -9.26
C ALA A 37 -17.17 -9.61 -10.14
N LYS A 38 -17.50 -8.49 -9.51
CA LYS A 38 -17.70 -7.20 -10.18
C LYS A 38 -16.44 -6.72 -10.88
N LEU A 39 -15.29 -6.76 -10.21
CA LEU A 39 -14.03 -6.28 -10.77
C LEU A 39 -13.49 -7.20 -11.86
N SER A 40 -13.62 -8.51 -11.72
CA SER A 40 -13.27 -9.48 -12.76
C SER A 40 -14.10 -9.29 -14.02
N ALA A 41 -15.40 -8.98 -13.90
CA ALA A 41 -16.24 -8.69 -15.05
C ALA A 41 -15.87 -7.36 -15.73
N ARG A 42 -15.54 -6.32 -14.93
CA ARG A 42 -15.17 -4.99 -15.45
C ARG A 42 -13.79 -4.96 -16.12
N TYR A 43 -12.84 -5.75 -15.62
CA TYR A 43 -11.45 -5.77 -16.06
C TYR A 43 -10.98 -7.20 -16.38
N PRO A 44 -11.46 -7.80 -17.49
CA PRO A 44 -11.22 -9.22 -17.80
C PRO A 44 -9.74 -9.55 -18.04
N ASN A 45 -8.91 -8.55 -18.35
CA ASN A 45 -7.48 -8.72 -18.62
C ASN A 45 -6.60 -8.58 -17.37
N ILE A 46 -7.19 -8.27 -16.20
CA ILE A 46 -6.45 -8.12 -14.94
C ILE A 46 -6.58 -9.39 -14.09
N GLN A 47 -5.46 -9.87 -13.57
CA GLN A 47 -5.45 -11.00 -12.64
C GLN A 47 -5.86 -10.54 -11.24
N PHE A 48 -6.93 -11.12 -10.70
CA PHE A 48 -7.45 -10.79 -9.37
C PHE A 48 -7.23 -11.93 -8.38
N VAL A 49 -6.95 -11.57 -7.12
CA VAL A 49 -6.86 -12.52 -6.01
C VAL A 49 -7.71 -12.04 -4.84
N LYS A 50 -8.58 -12.93 -4.33
CA LYS A 50 -9.45 -12.66 -3.17
C LYS A 50 -8.61 -12.54 -1.91
N ARG A 51 -8.48 -11.33 -1.38
CA ARG A 51 -7.69 -10.98 -0.20
C ARG A 51 -8.04 -11.86 1.01
N PHE A 52 -7.03 -12.23 1.79
CA PHE A 52 -7.14 -13.04 3.01
C PHE A 52 -7.77 -14.44 2.83
N THR A 53 -7.69 -14.99 1.62
CA THR A 53 -8.00 -16.39 1.36
C THR A 53 -6.71 -17.23 1.30
N PRO A 54 -6.78 -18.57 1.46
CA PRO A 54 -5.60 -19.42 1.29
C PRO A 54 -4.91 -19.23 -0.07
N GLY A 55 -5.70 -19.04 -1.14
CA GLY A 55 -5.17 -18.74 -2.48
C GLY A 55 -4.38 -17.44 -2.54
N TRP A 56 -4.79 -16.41 -1.78
CA TRP A 56 -4.07 -15.14 -1.71
C TRP A 56 -2.70 -15.26 -1.04
N VAL A 57 -2.58 -16.11 -0.02
CA VAL A 57 -1.29 -16.36 0.68
C VAL A 57 -0.22 -16.82 -0.30
N LYS A 58 -0.59 -17.70 -1.26
CA LYS A 58 0.31 -18.21 -2.31
C LYS A 58 1.01 -17.10 -3.10
N TYR A 59 0.27 -16.03 -3.42
CA TYR A 59 0.76 -14.92 -4.24
C TYR A 59 1.48 -13.88 -3.40
N ILE A 60 0.86 -13.42 -2.32
CA ILE A 60 1.44 -12.35 -1.50
C ILE A 60 2.76 -12.79 -0.85
N ALA A 61 2.89 -14.06 -0.47
CA ALA A 61 4.11 -14.58 0.17
C ALA A 61 5.27 -14.81 -0.80
N ARG A 62 5.02 -14.85 -2.11
CA ARG A 62 6.04 -15.05 -3.16
C ARG A 62 6.30 -13.81 -4.01
N ALA A 63 5.47 -12.78 -3.86
CA ALA A 63 5.61 -11.56 -4.63
C ALA A 63 6.94 -10.86 -4.27
N GLU A 64 7.69 -10.51 -5.32
CA GLU A 64 8.92 -9.72 -5.20
C GLU A 64 8.59 -8.25 -4.87
N PHE A 65 7.41 -7.77 -5.29
CA PHE A 65 6.98 -6.40 -5.06
C PHE A 65 5.57 -6.35 -4.48
N TRP A 66 5.41 -5.58 -3.40
CA TRP A 66 4.11 -5.15 -2.88
C TRP A 66 3.95 -3.66 -3.17
N VAL A 67 3.03 -3.31 -4.07
CA VAL A 67 2.70 -1.92 -4.40
C VAL A 67 1.36 -1.57 -3.80
N MET A 68 1.33 -0.65 -2.84
CA MET A 68 0.11 -0.35 -2.08
C MET A 68 -0.03 1.14 -1.80
N ASN A 69 -1.27 1.62 -1.79
CA ASN A 69 -1.64 2.99 -1.39
C ASN A 69 -2.26 3.07 0.01
N SER A 70 -2.25 1.95 0.72
CA SER A 70 -2.90 1.79 2.01
C SER A 70 -2.11 0.83 2.89
N ARG A 71 -2.34 0.91 4.20
CA ARG A 71 -1.68 0.07 5.19
C ARG A 71 -2.02 -1.42 5.02
N MET A 72 -1.06 -2.29 5.36
CA MET A 72 -1.28 -3.73 5.50
C MET A 72 -1.44 -4.09 6.98
N PRO A 73 -2.24 -5.11 7.34
CA PRO A 73 -2.36 -5.51 8.74
C PRO A 73 -1.00 -5.84 9.36
N LYS A 74 -0.79 -5.43 10.60
CA LYS A 74 0.48 -5.60 11.33
C LYS A 74 0.92 -7.06 11.45
N TRP A 75 -0.04 -7.97 11.57
CA TRP A 75 0.21 -9.42 11.67
C TRP A 75 0.77 -10.03 10.38
N TRP A 76 0.66 -9.34 9.25
CA TRP A 76 1.24 -9.79 7.99
C TRP A 76 2.56 -9.07 7.71
N ARG A 77 3.66 -9.82 7.72
CA ARG A 77 5.01 -9.28 7.48
C ARG A 77 5.52 -9.70 6.11
N LYS A 78 6.23 -8.80 5.43
CA LYS A 78 6.92 -9.11 4.18
C LYS A 78 8.09 -10.06 4.46
N ASN A 79 8.41 -10.92 3.50
CA ASN A 79 9.62 -11.72 3.57
C ASN A 79 10.83 -10.87 3.09
N LYS A 80 12.06 -11.40 3.24
CA LYS A 80 13.29 -10.66 2.88
C LYS A 80 13.45 -10.39 1.38
N GLY A 81 12.84 -11.19 0.51
CA GLY A 81 12.85 -11.01 -0.94
C GLY A 81 11.74 -10.11 -1.47
N THR A 82 10.85 -9.62 -0.61
CA THR A 82 9.76 -8.72 -1.00
C THR A 82 10.13 -7.27 -0.73
N THR A 83 10.06 -6.46 -1.77
CA THR A 83 10.13 -4.98 -1.72
C THR A 83 8.73 -4.39 -1.54
N PHE A 84 8.53 -3.62 -0.48
CA PHE A 84 7.29 -2.95 -0.14
C PHE A 84 7.36 -1.47 -0.55
N ILE A 85 6.63 -1.14 -1.61
CA ILE A 85 6.47 0.21 -2.15
C ILE A 85 5.13 0.78 -1.67
N GLN A 86 5.20 1.82 -0.85
CA GLN A 86 4.04 2.59 -0.40
C GLN A 86 3.87 3.81 -1.31
N THR A 87 2.72 3.93 -1.96
CA THR A 87 2.40 5.09 -2.81
C THR A 87 1.62 6.16 -2.06
N TRP A 88 1.09 5.82 -0.87
CA TRP A 88 0.09 6.60 -0.15
C TRP A 88 -1.07 7.04 -1.07
N HIS A 89 -1.88 8.01 -0.65
CA HIS A 89 -3.09 8.44 -1.37
C HIS A 89 -3.18 9.97 -1.48
N GLY A 90 -2.03 10.63 -1.68
CA GLY A 90 -1.95 12.06 -2.03
C GLY A 90 -1.37 12.97 -0.96
N THR A 91 -1.32 14.26 -1.30
CA THR A 91 -0.77 15.34 -0.47
C THR A 91 -1.58 15.50 0.82
N PRO A 92 -0.94 15.48 2.00
CA PRO A 92 -1.65 15.65 3.26
C PRO A 92 -2.12 17.09 3.46
N LEU A 93 -3.44 17.29 3.62
CA LEU A 93 -4.02 18.58 4.03
C LEU A 93 -4.26 18.64 5.56
N LYS A 94 -4.52 17.51 6.19
CA LYS A 94 -4.67 17.37 7.65
C LYS A 94 -3.37 16.82 8.24
N LYS A 95 -3.11 17.10 9.52
CA LYS A 95 -2.01 16.46 10.27
C LYS A 95 -2.18 14.94 10.26
N LEU A 96 -1.08 14.21 10.11
CA LEU A 96 -1.06 12.75 10.00
C LEU A 96 -0.10 12.14 11.01
N GLY A 97 -0.33 10.87 11.36
CA GLY A 97 0.61 10.08 12.17
C GLY A 97 0.98 10.78 13.47
N VAL A 98 2.28 10.96 13.68
CA VAL A 98 2.82 11.56 14.92
C VAL A 98 2.55 13.06 15.07
N ASP A 99 2.19 13.75 13.99
CA ASP A 99 1.89 15.18 14.03
C ASP A 99 0.49 15.46 14.62
N ILE A 100 -0.34 14.43 14.85
CA ILE A 100 -1.63 14.56 15.53
C ILE A 100 -1.41 14.59 17.04
N ALA A 101 -1.64 15.76 17.66
CA ALA A 101 -1.34 15.98 19.08
C ALA A 101 -2.22 15.14 20.03
N ASN A 102 -3.52 15.00 19.74
CA ASN A 102 -4.46 14.21 20.53
C ASN A 102 -5.30 13.34 19.59
N VAL A 103 -5.29 12.02 19.84
CA VAL A 103 -6.06 11.04 19.07
C VAL A 103 -7.17 10.49 19.96
N GLU A 104 -8.40 10.88 19.67
CA GLU A 104 -9.61 10.40 20.36
C GLU A 104 -10.21 9.19 19.63
N ILE A 105 -9.42 8.13 19.47
CA ILE A 105 -9.90 6.87 18.87
C ILE A 105 -10.26 5.90 20.01
N PRO A 106 -11.51 5.42 20.09
CA PRO A 106 -11.91 4.45 21.11
C PRO A 106 -11.00 3.21 21.10
N GLY A 107 -10.44 2.88 22.26
CA GLY A 107 -9.56 1.72 22.43
C GLY A 107 -8.10 1.91 22.04
N SER A 108 -7.65 3.14 21.75
CA SER A 108 -6.24 3.45 21.49
C SER A 108 -5.82 4.76 22.15
N THR A 109 -4.62 4.80 22.74
CA THR A 109 -4.03 6.06 23.21
C THR A 109 -3.31 6.77 22.07
N THR A 110 -3.13 8.09 22.16
CA THR A 110 -2.31 8.86 21.21
C THR A 110 -0.92 8.24 21.01
N ALA A 111 -0.26 7.85 22.10
CA ALA A 111 1.06 7.23 22.04
C ALA A 111 1.06 5.89 21.30
N GLN A 112 0.04 5.04 21.54
CA GLN A 112 -0.12 3.78 20.81
C GLN A 112 -0.33 4.06 19.32
N TYR A 113 -1.24 4.97 18.98
CA TYR A 113 -1.51 5.37 17.61
C TYR A 113 -0.25 5.86 16.88
N HIS A 114 0.54 6.73 17.51
CA HIS A 114 1.82 7.21 16.97
C HIS A 114 2.77 6.06 16.68
N GLN A 115 2.96 5.16 17.65
CA GLN A 115 3.83 3.99 17.48
C GLN A 115 3.35 3.09 16.34
N GLU A 116 2.03 2.92 16.16
CA GLU A 116 1.50 2.13 15.04
C GLU A 116 1.89 2.67 13.67
N PHE A 117 1.92 4.00 13.52
CA PHE A 117 2.33 4.64 12.28
C PHE A 117 3.82 4.48 12.03
N ILE A 118 4.65 4.64 13.06
CA ILE A 118 6.09 4.43 12.97
C ILE A 118 6.39 2.98 12.57
N ASP A 119 5.76 2.02 13.26
CA ASP A 119 5.95 0.59 12.99
C ASP A 119 5.50 0.22 11.57
N GLU A 120 4.40 0.79 11.09
CA GLU A 120 3.93 0.56 9.73
C GLU A 120 4.89 1.15 8.70
N ALA A 121 5.37 2.38 8.93
CA ALA A 121 6.26 3.08 8.03
C ALA A 121 7.64 2.42 7.93
N ALA A 122 8.14 1.87 9.04
CA ALA A 122 9.38 1.12 9.10
C ALA A 122 9.37 -0.16 8.24
N ARG A 123 8.20 -0.61 7.79
CA ARG A 123 8.06 -1.79 6.91
C ARG A 123 8.18 -1.44 5.42
N TRP A 124 8.10 -0.18 5.06
CA TRP A 124 8.15 0.26 3.66
C TRP A 124 9.60 0.44 3.24
N ASP A 125 10.01 -0.26 2.19
CA ASP A 125 11.33 -0.05 1.59
C ASP A 125 11.35 1.27 0.79
N TYR A 126 10.22 1.60 0.17
CA TYR A 126 10.06 2.82 -0.60
C TYR A 126 8.76 3.56 -0.27
N LEU A 127 8.81 4.90 -0.28
CA LEU A 127 7.65 5.79 -0.17
C LEU A 127 7.63 6.81 -1.31
N ILE A 128 6.50 6.94 -2.00
CA ILE A 128 6.31 7.99 -3.01
C ILE A 128 5.78 9.25 -2.34
N ALA A 129 6.43 10.39 -2.63
CA ALA A 129 5.94 11.71 -2.24
C ALA A 129 5.60 12.53 -3.50
N PRO A 130 4.38 13.09 -3.62
CA PRO A 130 3.99 13.81 -4.83
C PRO A 130 4.66 15.19 -5.00
N ASN A 131 5.33 15.71 -3.98
CA ASN A 131 6.05 16.98 -3.97
C ASN A 131 6.92 17.10 -2.71
N GLN A 132 7.84 18.08 -2.70
CA GLN A 132 8.73 18.33 -1.56
C GLN A 132 7.98 18.59 -0.24
N TYR A 133 6.85 19.30 -0.29
CA TYR A 133 6.02 19.55 0.89
C TYR A 133 5.52 18.24 1.53
N SER A 134 5.06 17.29 0.70
CA SER A 134 4.60 15.99 1.16
C SER A 134 5.76 15.12 1.65
N HIS A 135 6.92 15.22 0.99
CA HIS A 135 8.14 14.53 1.41
C HIS A 135 8.53 14.94 2.84
N ASP A 136 8.57 16.25 3.13
CA ASP A 136 8.93 16.77 4.45
C ASP A 136 7.91 16.37 5.53
N ILE A 137 6.61 16.42 5.19
CA ILE A 137 5.56 15.96 6.09
C ILE A 137 5.67 14.46 6.34
N PHE A 138 5.83 13.63 5.31
CA PHE A 138 5.92 12.18 5.49
C PHE A 138 7.16 11.79 6.31
N LYS A 139 8.28 12.49 6.11
CA LYS A 139 9.49 12.30 6.93
C LYS A 139 9.21 12.57 8.41
N SER A 140 8.47 13.64 8.74
CA SER A 140 8.07 13.94 10.13
C SER A 140 6.97 13.00 10.64
N ALA A 141 5.80 13.05 10.01
CA ALA A 141 4.55 12.40 10.40
C ALA A 141 4.66 10.88 10.54
N PHE A 142 5.51 10.24 9.73
CA PHE A 142 5.73 8.80 9.78
C PHE A 142 7.06 8.40 10.41
N ARG A 143 7.90 9.39 10.80
CA ARG A 143 9.31 9.14 11.18
C ARG A 143 9.99 8.22 10.17
N TYR A 144 9.76 8.48 8.88
CA TYR A 144 10.21 7.59 7.82
C TYR A 144 11.70 7.81 7.56
N HIS A 145 12.48 6.73 7.70
CA HIS A 145 13.93 6.72 7.49
C HIS A 145 14.34 5.92 6.24
N GLY A 146 13.37 5.37 5.50
CA GLY A 146 13.61 4.62 4.28
C GLY A 146 13.83 5.54 3.07
N ARG A 147 13.74 4.97 1.87
CA ARG A 147 14.05 5.68 0.63
C ARG A 147 12.79 6.26 0.00
N PHE A 148 12.80 7.55 -0.29
CA PHE A 148 11.78 8.14 -1.15
C PHE A 148 12.06 7.79 -2.62
N LEU A 149 10.99 7.65 -3.40
CA LEU A 149 11.05 7.57 -4.86
C LEU A 149 10.58 8.91 -5.41
N ASP A 150 11.53 9.65 -5.98
CA ASP A 150 11.37 10.99 -6.55
C ASP A 150 11.24 10.92 -8.08
#